data_AF-A0A971FGC1-F1
#
_entry.id   AF-A0A971FGC1-F1
#
_cell.length_a   1.000
_cell.length_b   1.000
_cell.length_c   1.000
_cell.angle_alpha   90.00
_cell.angle_beta   90.00
_cell.angle_gamma   90.00
#
_symmetry.space_group_name_H-M   'P 1'
#
loop_
_entity.id
_entity.type
_entity.pdbx_description
1 polymer ?
#
loop_
_entity_poly.entity_id
_entity_poly.type
_entity_poly.pdbx_seq_one_letter_code
_entity_poly.pdbx_strand_id
1 'polypeptide(L)'
;MPEVLNYEMCDNILISLRKIVHAMGIHSRQLQRTYALTGPQLVLLREIFRTETISIGRLAQEVSLSNATVTGIIDRLEQLGYVSRARNGQDRRQVFLSCTDRGKKVLQEMPPLFQEHFISALSNLRDWEQGQMLAVVSRLAAMMGGNGSAGEDPAVTPALSEPDGFIDSCRMLLDNTVGDDGASAASETQESLRVIRSDGDLPGGMDRPRLAAFLHEHLQPYEDTPEDIEAGLDYALNNLTGPGGFMVLALDGDTLQGALVMLNTGMTGYIPEHVLLFVAVHRELRGKGIGAELIRRAQRECAGNIKLHVEYDNPARRLYERLGFSSKYAEMRWTRESSDHKS
;
A
#
# COMPACT_ATOMS: atom_id res chain seq x y z
N MET A 1 -20.53 23.49 17.40
CA MET A 1 -20.94 22.57 16.33
C MET A 1 -19.88 21.47 16.22
N PRO A 2 -20.08 20.27 16.80
CA PRO A 2 -19.01 19.27 16.99
C PRO A 2 -18.94 18.15 15.92
N GLU A 3 -19.68 18.23 14.82
CA GLU A 3 -19.83 17.09 13.88
C GLU A 3 -18.77 16.98 12.77
N VAL A 4 -17.94 18.00 12.54
CA VAL A 4 -16.99 18.00 11.41
C VAL A 4 -15.67 17.27 11.72
N LEU A 5 -15.29 17.15 12.99
CA LEU A 5 -13.98 16.60 13.41
C LEU A 5 -13.89 15.05 13.36
N ASN A 6 -15.00 14.35 13.16
CA ASN A 6 -15.05 12.89 13.31
C ASN A 6 -14.86 12.11 11.99
N TYR A 7 -14.92 12.78 10.82
CA TYR A 7 -14.76 12.12 9.52
C TYR A 7 -13.30 11.80 9.19
N GLU A 8 -12.38 12.74 9.42
CA GLU A 8 -10.94 12.52 9.18
C GLU A 8 -10.38 11.36 10.00
N MET A 9 -10.82 11.21 11.26
CA MET A 9 -10.41 10.09 12.11
C MET A 9 -11.00 8.76 11.61
N CYS A 10 -12.27 8.74 11.21
CA CYS A 10 -12.89 7.56 10.60
C CYS A 10 -12.17 7.16 9.31
N ASP A 11 -11.82 8.13 8.46
CA ASP A 11 -11.08 7.89 7.23
C ASP A 11 -9.69 7.32 7.51
N ASN A 12 -8.96 7.87 8.48
CA ASN A 12 -7.66 7.35 8.89
C ASN A 12 -7.72 5.91 9.42
N ILE A 13 -8.76 5.56 10.17
CA ILE A 13 -9.01 4.17 10.59
C ILE A 13 -9.27 3.28 9.37
N LEU A 14 -10.16 3.69 8.47
CA LEU A 14 -10.47 2.92 7.25
C LEU A 14 -9.27 2.76 6.32
N ILE A 15 -8.40 3.75 6.23
CA ILE A 15 -7.19 3.65 5.43
C ILE A 15 -6.17 2.72 6.09
N SER A 16 -6.00 2.79 7.41
CA SER A 16 -5.14 1.88 8.14
C SER A 16 -5.62 0.43 7.99
N LEU A 17 -6.93 0.19 8.04
CA LEU A 17 -7.53 -1.11 7.74
C LEU A 17 -7.22 -1.55 6.30
N ARG A 18 -7.34 -0.66 5.30
CA ARG A 18 -6.99 -0.96 3.90
C ARG A 18 -5.51 -1.35 3.74
N LYS A 19 -4.59 -0.64 4.42
CA LYS A 19 -3.15 -0.98 4.39
C LYS A 19 -2.89 -2.37 4.95
N ILE A 20 -3.55 -2.75 6.04
CA ILE A 20 -3.45 -4.09 6.64
C ILE A 20 -3.95 -5.15 5.65
N VAL A 21 -5.14 -4.96 5.08
CA VAL A 21 -5.72 -5.88 4.08
C VAL A 21 -4.81 -6.02 2.85
N HIS A 22 -4.25 -4.91 2.37
CA HIS A 22 -3.34 -4.89 1.24
C HIS A 22 -2.03 -5.65 1.50
N ALA A 23 -1.38 -5.39 2.64
CA ALA A 23 -0.15 -6.08 3.03
C ALA A 23 -0.37 -7.61 3.17
N MET A 24 -1.51 -8.01 3.75
CA MET A 24 -1.93 -9.41 3.80
C MET A 24 -2.15 -9.99 2.39
N GLY A 25 -2.74 -9.21 1.48
CA GLY A 25 -2.99 -9.61 0.09
C GLY A 25 -1.72 -9.85 -0.73
N ILE A 26 -0.70 -9.00 -0.60
CA ILE A 26 0.60 -9.18 -1.27
C ILE A 26 1.24 -10.51 -0.82
N HIS A 27 1.31 -10.73 0.49
CA HIS A 27 1.94 -11.92 1.04
C HIS A 27 1.16 -13.19 0.65
N SER A 28 -0.17 -13.13 0.63
CA SER A 28 -1.04 -14.22 0.15
C SER A 28 -0.77 -14.56 -1.33
N ARG A 29 -0.64 -13.55 -2.21
CA ARG A 29 -0.33 -13.77 -3.65
C ARG A 29 1.06 -14.37 -3.86
N GLN A 30 2.05 -13.95 -3.08
CA GLN A 30 3.40 -14.51 -3.15
C GLN A 30 3.39 -16.01 -2.80
N LEU A 31 2.70 -16.37 -1.73
CA LEU A 31 2.56 -17.78 -1.32
C LEU A 31 1.77 -18.60 -2.33
N GLN A 32 0.73 -18.02 -2.94
CA GLN A 32 -0.03 -18.68 -3.99
C GLN A 32 0.83 -18.96 -5.23
N ARG A 33 1.71 -18.03 -5.64
CA ARG A 33 2.61 -18.24 -6.78
C ARG A 33 3.65 -19.33 -6.53
N THR A 34 4.22 -19.36 -5.33
CA THR A 34 5.30 -20.30 -4.99
C THR A 34 4.81 -21.69 -4.63
N TYR A 35 3.67 -21.79 -3.91
CA TYR A 35 3.19 -23.05 -3.33
C TYR A 35 1.82 -23.49 -3.83
N ALA A 36 1.20 -22.74 -4.76
CA ALA A 36 -0.15 -23.00 -5.29
C ALA A 36 -1.24 -23.11 -4.20
N LEU A 37 -1.05 -22.42 -3.07
CA LEU A 37 -1.98 -22.39 -1.94
C LEU A 37 -2.51 -20.97 -1.73
N THR A 38 -3.83 -20.82 -1.64
CA THR A 38 -4.46 -19.54 -1.32
C THR A 38 -4.35 -19.22 0.18
N GLY A 39 -4.47 -17.95 0.55
CA GLY A 39 -4.46 -17.52 1.97
C GLY A 39 -5.39 -18.35 2.88
N PRO A 40 -6.69 -18.52 2.54
CA PRO A 40 -7.59 -19.36 3.33
C PRO A 40 -7.16 -20.82 3.42
N GLN A 41 -6.66 -21.42 2.32
CA GLN A 41 -6.14 -22.79 2.33
C GLN A 41 -4.96 -22.93 3.30
N LEU A 42 -4.07 -21.94 3.32
CA LEU A 42 -2.91 -21.96 4.18
C LEU A 42 -3.25 -21.76 5.66
N VAL A 43 -4.20 -20.86 5.97
CA VAL A 43 -4.72 -20.67 7.33
C VAL A 43 -5.30 -21.98 7.86
N LEU A 44 -6.16 -22.66 7.08
CA LEU A 44 -6.73 -23.93 7.49
C LEU A 44 -5.68 -25.03 7.63
N LEU A 45 -4.73 -25.13 6.68
CA LEU A 45 -3.67 -26.13 6.72
C LEU A 45 -2.77 -25.97 7.97
N ARG A 46 -2.41 -24.73 8.33
CA ARG A 46 -1.65 -24.43 9.55
C ARG A 46 -2.42 -24.74 10.82
N GLU A 47 -3.72 -24.43 10.84
CA GLU A 47 -4.54 -24.72 12.02
C GLU A 47 -4.69 -26.23 12.24
N ILE A 48 -4.87 -27.01 11.17
CA ILE A 48 -4.87 -28.48 11.24
C ILE A 48 -3.50 -29.00 11.69
N PHE A 49 -2.41 -28.42 11.20
CA PHE A 49 -1.06 -28.78 11.60
C PHE A 49 -0.80 -28.53 13.09
N ARG A 50 -1.23 -27.37 13.60
CA ARG A 50 -1.04 -26.95 15.00
C ARG A 50 -1.83 -27.80 15.99
N THR A 51 -3.07 -28.16 15.64
CA THR A 51 -4.01 -28.85 16.54
C THR A 51 -3.93 -30.38 16.40
N GLU A 52 -3.08 -30.88 15.48
CA GLU A 52 -2.87 -32.29 15.09
C GLU A 52 -4.10 -33.01 14.51
N THR A 53 -5.23 -32.96 15.22
CA THR A 53 -6.53 -33.48 14.79
C THR A 53 -7.65 -32.52 15.17
N ILE A 54 -8.45 -32.08 14.20
CA ILE A 54 -9.54 -31.12 14.42
C ILE A 54 -10.78 -31.51 13.62
N SER A 55 -11.98 -31.26 14.17
CA SER A 55 -13.24 -31.44 13.44
C SER A 55 -13.53 -30.23 12.55
N ILE A 56 -14.29 -30.42 11.46
CA ILE A 56 -14.67 -29.33 10.55
C ILE A 56 -15.39 -28.20 11.29
N GLY A 57 -16.32 -28.55 12.20
CA GLY A 57 -17.09 -27.56 12.95
C GLY A 57 -16.22 -26.71 13.87
N ARG A 58 -15.26 -27.32 14.56
CA ARG A 58 -14.31 -26.58 15.40
C ARG A 58 -13.36 -25.73 14.56
N LEU A 59 -12.85 -26.29 13.46
CA LEU A 59 -11.98 -25.55 12.54
C LEU A 59 -12.68 -24.30 11.99
N ALA A 60 -13.96 -24.40 11.64
CA ALA A 60 -14.78 -23.29 11.16
C ALA A 60 -14.91 -22.14 12.19
N GLN A 61 -15.09 -22.49 13.47
CA GLN A 61 -15.15 -21.51 14.56
C GLN A 61 -13.80 -20.80 14.76
N GLU A 62 -12.70 -21.57 14.82
CA GLU A 62 -11.35 -21.02 15.07
C GLU A 62 -10.91 -20.05 13.96
N VAL A 63 -11.28 -20.33 12.71
CA VAL A 63 -10.94 -19.47 11.55
C VAL A 63 -12.04 -18.48 11.16
N SER A 64 -13.13 -18.40 11.93
CA SER A 64 -14.27 -17.51 11.67
C SER A 64 -14.86 -17.61 10.25
N LEU A 65 -14.99 -18.84 9.73
CA LEU A 65 -15.59 -19.13 8.42
C LEU A 65 -16.84 -20.01 8.55
N SER A 66 -17.73 -19.99 7.55
CA SER A 66 -18.87 -20.91 7.53
C SER A 66 -18.42 -22.35 7.28
N ASN A 67 -19.15 -23.32 7.84
CA ASN A 67 -18.88 -24.75 7.64
C ASN A 67 -18.84 -25.16 6.17
N ALA A 68 -19.68 -24.56 5.33
CA ALA A 68 -19.70 -24.81 3.88
C ALA A 68 -18.39 -24.34 3.21
N THR A 69 -17.92 -23.15 3.56
CA THR A 69 -16.66 -22.59 3.04
C THR A 69 -15.47 -23.45 3.44
N VAL A 70 -15.40 -23.82 4.72
CA VAL A 70 -14.34 -24.70 5.25
C VAL A 70 -14.36 -26.03 4.54
N THR A 71 -15.52 -26.65 4.38
CA THR A 71 -15.65 -27.95 3.68
C THR A 71 -15.07 -27.89 2.26
N GLY A 72 -15.46 -26.87 1.48
CA GLY A 72 -14.94 -26.71 0.12
C GLY A 72 -13.43 -26.42 0.05
N ILE A 73 -12.87 -25.72 1.05
CA ILE A 73 -11.42 -25.52 1.14
C ILE A 73 -10.72 -26.84 1.48
N ILE A 74 -11.24 -27.61 2.43
CA ILE A 74 -10.69 -28.91 2.82
C ILE A 74 -10.74 -29.89 1.65
N ASP A 75 -11.82 -29.92 0.86
CA ASP A 75 -11.90 -30.79 -0.33
C ASP A 75 -10.73 -30.52 -1.29
N ARG A 76 -10.38 -29.25 -1.50
CA ARG A 76 -9.23 -28.87 -2.34
C ARG A 76 -7.91 -29.26 -1.69
N LEU A 77 -7.74 -29.06 -0.39
CA LEU A 77 -6.53 -29.45 0.33
C LEU A 77 -6.32 -30.97 0.35
N GLU A 78 -7.40 -31.73 0.39
CA GLU A 78 -7.41 -33.19 0.26
C GLU A 78 -7.03 -33.63 -1.16
N GLN A 79 -7.60 -32.98 -2.19
CA GLN A 79 -7.22 -33.21 -3.59
C GLN A 79 -5.75 -32.89 -3.87
N LEU A 80 -5.20 -31.85 -3.24
CA LEU A 80 -3.77 -31.49 -3.32
C LEU A 80 -2.88 -32.42 -2.49
N GLY A 81 -3.47 -33.33 -1.71
CA GLY A 81 -2.76 -34.32 -0.89
C GLY A 81 -2.13 -33.74 0.38
N TYR A 82 -2.58 -32.58 0.86
CA TYR A 82 -2.07 -31.93 2.06
C TYR A 82 -2.82 -32.29 3.35
N VAL A 83 -4.10 -32.66 3.23
CA VAL A 83 -4.98 -33.01 4.35
C VAL A 83 -5.61 -34.39 4.11
N SER A 84 -5.82 -35.15 5.19
CA SER A 84 -6.60 -36.40 5.17
C SER A 84 -7.78 -36.33 6.12
N ARG A 85 -8.90 -36.96 5.73
CA ARG A 85 -10.10 -37.14 6.57
C ARG A 85 -10.18 -38.55 7.14
N ALA A 86 -10.32 -38.64 8.46
CA ALA A 86 -10.60 -39.90 9.15
C ALA A 86 -11.96 -39.82 9.87
N ARG A 87 -12.79 -40.85 9.70
CA ARG A 87 -14.04 -40.98 10.47
C ARG A 87 -13.70 -41.52 11.86
N ASN A 88 -14.26 -40.91 12.89
CA ASN A 88 -14.08 -41.39 14.26
C ASN A 88 -14.73 -42.78 14.43
N GLY A 89 -14.01 -43.71 15.04
CA GLY A 89 -14.49 -45.08 15.28
C GLY A 89 -15.65 -45.15 16.30
N GLN A 90 -15.75 -44.16 17.19
CA GLN A 90 -16.78 -44.11 18.25
C GLN A 90 -18.03 -43.33 17.85
N ASP A 91 -17.90 -42.28 17.03
CA ASP A 91 -19.02 -41.50 16.49
C ASP A 91 -18.81 -41.28 14.98
N ARG A 92 -19.50 -42.10 14.17
CA ARG A 92 -19.39 -42.06 12.70
C ARG A 92 -19.84 -40.74 12.07
N ARG A 93 -20.46 -39.84 12.84
CA ARG A 93 -20.87 -38.50 12.40
C ARG A 93 -19.75 -37.47 12.50
N GLN A 94 -18.67 -37.78 13.23
CA GLN A 94 -17.53 -36.87 13.40
C GLN A 94 -16.38 -37.25 12.47
N VAL A 95 -16.04 -36.30 11.59
CA VAL A 95 -14.89 -36.38 10.68
C VAL A 95 -13.78 -35.53 11.26
N PHE A 96 -12.61 -36.14 11.46
CA PHE A 96 -11.40 -35.47 11.87
C PHE A 96 -10.47 -35.22 10.69
N LEU A 97 -9.81 -34.07 10.72
CA LEU A 97 -8.83 -33.62 9.76
C LEU A 97 -7.44 -33.75 10.36
N SER A 98 -6.49 -34.25 9.57
CA SER A 98 -5.07 -34.29 9.92
C SER A 98 -4.22 -33.92 8.71
N CYS A 99 -3.03 -33.37 8.96
CA CYS A 99 -2.06 -33.10 7.89
C CYS A 99 -1.39 -34.39 7.44
N THR A 100 -1.26 -34.57 6.13
CA THR A 100 -0.40 -35.60 5.55
C THR A 100 1.08 -35.23 5.72
N ASP A 101 2.00 -36.16 5.48
CA ASP A 101 3.44 -35.85 5.50
C ASP A 101 3.82 -34.79 4.44
N ARG A 102 3.14 -34.80 3.30
CA ARG A 102 3.28 -33.75 2.27
C ARG A 102 2.79 -32.40 2.78
N GLY A 103 1.66 -32.36 3.47
CA GLY A 103 1.13 -31.15 4.12
C GLY A 103 2.08 -30.59 5.18
N LYS A 104 2.69 -31.46 5.99
CA LYS A 104 3.71 -31.05 6.98
C LYS A 104 4.96 -30.49 6.30
N LYS A 105 5.45 -31.15 5.26
CA LYS A 105 6.66 -30.75 4.54
C LYS A 105 6.50 -29.39 3.86
N VAL A 106 5.38 -29.14 3.18
CA VAL A 106 5.15 -27.84 2.54
C VAL A 106 5.10 -26.70 3.55
N LEU A 107 4.50 -26.94 4.73
CA LEU A 107 4.49 -25.94 5.81
C LEU A 107 5.87 -25.63 6.38
N GLN A 108 6.79 -26.60 6.39
CA GLN A 108 8.17 -26.41 6.84
C GLN A 108 9.03 -25.67 5.82
N GLU A 109 8.75 -25.83 4.52
CA GLU A 109 9.47 -25.16 3.42
C GLU A 109 8.92 -23.75 3.12
N MET A 110 7.75 -23.41 3.66
CA MET A 110 7.13 -22.11 3.50
C MET A 110 7.83 -21.05 4.34
N PRO A 111 8.08 -19.83 3.81
CA PRO A 111 8.52 -18.72 4.62
C PRO A 111 7.48 -18.42 5.72
N PRO A 112 7.93 -17.85 6.84
CA PRO A 112 7.03 -17.43 7.92
C PRO A 112 5.92 -16.54 7.37
N LEU A 113 4.69 -16.78 7.83
CA LEU A 113 3.55 -15.99 7.38
C LEU A 113 3.75 -14.51 7.76
N PHE A 114 3.07 -13.61 7.05
CA PHE A 114 2.86 -12.22 7.49
C PHE A 114 2.41 -12.15 8.96
N GLN A 115 1.60 -13.13 9.39
CA GLN A 115 1.18 -13.28 10.79
C GLN A 115 2.36 -13.45 11.75
N GLU A 116 3.42 -14.17 11.39
CA GLU A 116 4.59 -14.37 12.25
C GLU A 116 5.45 -13.11 12.35
N HIS A 117 5.63 -12.39 11.23
CA HIS A 117 6.26 -11.07 11.25
C HIS A 117 5.47 -10.08 12.12
N PHE A 118 4.14 -10.09 11.99
CA PHE A 118 3.26 -9.28 12.82
C PHE A 118 3.33 -9.66 14.29
N ILE A 119 3.30 -10.96 14.62
CA ILE A 119 3.45 -11.46 16.00
C ILE A 119 4.79 -11.01 16.57
N SER A 120 5.89 -11.17 15.84
CA SER A 120 7.21 -10.75 16.30
C SER A 120 7.27 -9.24 16.55
N ALA A 121 6.75 -8.42 15.62
CA ALA A 121 6.69 -6.97 15.79
C ALA A 121 5.83 -6.56 16.99
N LEU A 122 4.67 -7.20 17.17
CA LEU A 122 3.76 -6.95 18.29
C LEU A 122 4.38 -7.35 19.63
N SER A 123 5.06 -8.50 19.69
CA SER A 123 5.75 -8.98 20.89
C SER A 123 6.96 -8.11 21.29
N ASN A 124 7.50 -7.32 20.36
CA ASN A 124 8.57 -6.36 20.65
C ASN A 124 8.04 -5.03 21.24
N LEU A 125 6.73 -4.80 21.24
CA LEU A 125 6.12 -3.64 21.92
C LEU A 125 6.02 -3.88 23.42
N ARG A 126 5.84 -2.80 24.19
CA ARG A 126 5.60 -2.93 25.63
C ARG A 126 4.24 -3.55 25.90
N ASP A 127 4.10 -4.30 27.00
CA ASP A 127 2.84 -4.98 27.37
C ASP A 127 1.62 -4.06 27.36
N TRP A 128 1.79 -2.80 27.79
CA TRP A 128 0.71 -1.82 27.81
C TRP A 128 0.30 -1.37 26.39
N GLU A 129 1.24 -1.29 25.45
CA GLU A 129 0.96 -0.97 24.04
C GLU A 129 0.25 -2.15 23.36
N GLN A 130 0.69 -3.38 23.65
CA GLN A 130 0.02 -4.60 23.17
C GLN A 130 -1.43 -4.67 23.66
N GLY A 131 -1.66 -4.40 24.96
CA GLY A 131 -3.00 -4.39 25.55
C GLY A 131 -3.91 -3.31 24.98
N GLN A 132 -3.37 -2.11 24.71
CA GLN A 132 -4.12 -1.04 24.07
C GLN A 132 -4.54 -1.40 22.63
N MET A 133 -3.61 -1.96 21.84
CA MET A 133 -3.91 -2.41 20.48
C MET A 133 -4.99 -3.49 20.47
N LEU A 134 -4.87 -4.50 21.34
CA LEU A 134 -5.86 -5.57 21.45
C LEU A 134 -7.26 -5.01 21.76
N ALA A 135 -7.37 -4.09 22.70
CA ALA A 135 -8.64 -3.49 23.08
C ALA A 135 -9.30 -2.71 21.92
N VAL A 136 -8.53 -1.91 21.20
CA VAL A 136 -9.02 -1.12 20.07
C VAL A 136 -9.45 -2.02 18.91
N VAL A 137 -8.61 -2.99 18.53
CA VAL A 137 -8.90 -3.92 17.41
C VAL A 137 -10.11 -4.79 17.73
N SER A 138 -10.25 -5.28 18.96
CA SER A 138 -11.43 -6.06 19.37
C SER A 138 -12.73 -5.26 19.26
N ARG A 139 -12.68 -3.97 19.63
CA ARG A 139 -13.84 -3.08 19.50
C ARG A 139 -14.18 -2.78 18.04
N LEU A 140 -13.17 -2.58 17.19
CA LEU A 140 -13.37 -2.43 15.74
C LEU A 140 -13.99 -3.69 15.12
N ALA A 141 -13.50 -4.88 15.47
CA ALA A 141 -14.05 -6.14 14.98
C ALA A 141 -15.52 -6.34 15.39
N ALA A 142 -15.87 -5.97 16.63
CA ALA A 142 -17.26 -6.01 17.11
C ALA A 142 -18.18 -5.06 16.30
N MET A 143 -17.71 -3.85 15.96
CA MET A 143 -18.46 -2.90 15.14
C MET A 143 -18.69 -3.39 13.71
N MET A 144 -17.76 -4.17 13.16
CA MET A 144 -17.80 -4.68 11.79
C MET A 144 -18.64 -5.98 11.64
N GLY A 145 -19.43 -6.35 12.65
CA GLY A 145 -20.32 -7.52 12.59
C GLY A 145 -19.72 -8.80 13.17
N GLY A 146 -18.71 -8.71 14.05
CA GLY A 146 -18.12 -9.86 14.75
C GLY A 146 -19.04 -10.59 15.73
N ASN A 147 -20.32 -10.20 15.86
CA ASN A 147 -21.32 -10.92 16.64
C ASN A 147 -22.27 -11.65 15.69
N GLY A 148 -22.15 -12.97 15.64
CA GLY A 148 -23.04 -13.82 14.87
C GLY A 148 -24.51 -13.60 15.22
N SER A 149 -25.32 -13.34 14.20
CA SER A 149 -26.74 -13.67 14.20
C SER A 149 -26.95 -14.87 13.28
N ALA A 150 -27.05 -16.04 13.90
CA ALA A 150 -27.78 -17.16 13.34
C ALA A 150 -29.24 -16.74 13.15
N GLY A 151 -29.82 -16.93 11.96
CA GLY A 151 -31.23 -16.66 11.70
C GLY A 151 -31.60 -16.57 10.22
N GLU A 152 -31.89 -17.74 9.64
CA GLU A 152 -32.84 -18.00 8.54
C GLU A 152 -32.47 -17.64 7.08
N ASP A 153 -32.51 -18.70 6.25
CA ASP A 153 -32.45 -18.77 4.79
C ASP A 153 -33.87 -19.16 4.29
N PRO A 154 -34.33 -18.78 3.08
CA PRO A 154 -34.07 -19.70 1.99
C PRO A 154 -33.89 -19.08 0.59
N ALA A 155 -32.95 -19.69 -0.14
CA ALA A 155 -33.00 -20.06 -1.55
C ALA A 155 -32.76 -18.94 -2.59
N VAL A 156 -31.54 -18.95 -3.17
CA VAL A 156 -31.29 -19.39 -4.56
C VAL A 156 -29.85 -19.93 -4.68
N THR A 157 -29.69 -21.18 -5.14
CA THR A 157 -28.52 -21.70 -5.88
C THR A 157 -29.10 -22.37 -7.14
N PRO A 158 -28.41 -22.48 -8.30
CA PRO A 158 -26.96 -22.54 -8.40
C PRO A 158 -26.31 -21.81 -9.59
N ALA A 159 -25.08 -21.33 -9.38
CA ALA A 159 -24.05 -21.33 -10.43
C ALA A 159 -22.67 -21.43 -9.77
N LEU A 160 -22.11 -22.63 -9.84
CA LEU A 160 -20.70 -22.87 -9.66
C LEU A 160 -19.96 -22.20 -10.83
N SER A 161 -19.45 -20.99 -10.60
CA SER A 161 -18.38 -20.42 -11.40
C SER A 161 -17.54 -19.48 -10.52
N GLU A 162 -16.41 -20.03 -10.09
CA GLU A 162 -15.19 -19.37 -9.58
C GLU A 162 -15.25 -18.66 -8.21
N PRO A 163 -14.36 -19.04 -7.25
CA PRO A 163 -14.28 -18.37 -5.95
C PRO A 163 -13.30 -17.18 -6.00
N ASP A 164 -13.61 -16.14 -6.79
CA ASP A 164 -12.89 -14.85 -6.74
C ASP A 164 -13.64 -13.78 -5.89
N GLY A 165 -14.85 -14.08 -5.40
CA GLY A 165 -15.77 -13.08 -4.82
C GLY A 165 -15.46 -12.46 -3.45
N PHE A 166 -14.44 -12.93 -2.70
CA PHE A 166 -13.99 -12.23 -1.47
C PHE A 166 -12.74 -11.37 -1.72
N ILE A 167 -12.00 -11.67 -2.79
CA ILE A 167 -10.78 -10.93 -3.18
C ILE A 167 -11.11 -9.89 -4.26
N ASP A 168 -12.18 -10.06 -5.04
CA ASP A 168 -12.53 -9.17 -6.16
C ASP A 168 -12.93 -7.73 -5.75
N SER A 169 -13.47 -7.51 -4.55
CA SER A 169 -13.64 -6.13 -4.06
C SER A 169 -12.30 -5.40 -3.83
N CYS A 170 -11.17 -6.11 -3.86
CA CYS A 170 -9.83 -5.57 -3.68
C CYS A 170 -8.84 -5.94 -4.80
N ARG A 171 -9.27 -6.65 -5.87
CA ARG A 171 -8.37 -7.14 -6.94
C ARG A 171 -8.22 -6.22 -8.16
N MET A 172 -9.00 -5.15 -8.26
CA MET A 172 -8.91 -4.22 -9.41
C MET A 172 -7.69 -3.28 -9.42
N LEU A 173 -6.79 -3.34 -8.44
CA LEU A 173 -5.82 -2.26 -8.21
C LEU A 173 -4.33 -2.60 -8.39
N LEU A 174 -3.91 -3.84 -8.67
CA LEU A 174 -2.50 -4.20 -8.46
C LEU A 174 -1.96 -5.27 -9.42
N ASP A 175 -1.64 -4.85 -10.64
CA ASP A 175 -0.59 -5.46 -11.46
C ASP A 175 0.49 -4.41 -11.74
N ASN A 176 1.61 -4.45 -11.00
CA ASN A 176 2.93 -4.73 -11.58
C ASN A 176 4.07 -4.61 -10.55
N THR A 177 4.92 -5.63 -10.60
CA THR A 177 6.18 -5.79 -9.89
C THR A 177 7.38 -5.50 -10.81
N VAL A 178 8.56 -5.42 -10.18
CA VAL A 178 9.95 -5.55 -10.70
C VAL A 178 10.65 -4.19 -10.94
N GLY A 179 11.89 -3.95 -10.51
CA GLY A 179 12.89 -4.80 -9.87
C GLY A 179 14.15 -4.01 -9.47
N ASP A 180 14.99 -4.64 -8.66
CA ASP A 180 16.31 -4.20 -8.21
C ASP A 180 17.38 -4.74 -9.18
N ASP A 181 18.40 -3.94 -9.46
CA ASP A 181 19.74 -4.37 -9.90
C ASP A 181 20.69 -3.16 -9.80
N GLY A 182 21.76 -3.32 -9.02
CA GLY A 182 22.76 -2.28 -8.79
C GLY A 182 23.86 -2.19 -9.85
N ALA A 183 24.55 -1.04 -9.91
CA ALA A 183 26.00 -0.93 -10.18
C ALA A 183 26.51 0.53 -10.09
N SER A 184 27.46 0.73 -9.17
CA SER A 184 28.76 1.43 -9.34
C SER A 184 28.89 2.81 -10.01
N ALA A 185 29.21 3.79 -9.14
CA ALA A 185 30.31 4.78 -9.18
C ALA A 185 30.62 5.60 -10.46
N ALA A 186 30.47 6.93 -10.32
CA ALA A 186 31.28 7.98 -10.93
C ALA A 186 31.16 9.26 -10.07
N SER A 187 32.26 10.00 -9.94
CA SER A 187 32.58 10.89 -8.81
C SER A 187 32.09 12.36 -8.92
N GLU A 188 31.97 12.97 -7.74
CA GLU A 188 32.31 14.37 -7.39
C GLU A 188 31.53 15.54 -8.02
N THR A 189 30.38 15.83 -7.39
CA THR A 189 30.01 17.14 -6.79
C THR A 189 28.77 16.86 -5.93
N GLN A 190 28.96 16.34 -4.71
CA GLN A 190 27.93 15.56 -4.02
C GLN A 190 27.25 16.27 -2.83
N GLU A 191 27.57 17.53 -2.54
CA GLU A 191 27.05 18.22 -1.34
C GLU A 191 25.92 19.23 -1.57
N SER A 192 25.57 19.60 -2.82
CA SER A 192 24.50 20.59 -3.07
C SER A 192 23.09 20.00 -3.14
N LEU A 193 22.94 18.71 -3.51
CA LEU A 193 21.63 18.08 -3.69
C LEU A 193 21.32 17.04 -2.61
N ARG A 194 20.25 17.26 -1.85
CA ARG A 194 19.82 16.39 -0.75
C ARG A 194 18.47 15.74 -1.05
N VAL A 195 18.38 14.43 -0.84
CA VAL A 195 17.12 13.68 -0.97
C VAL A 195 16.46 13.60 0.40
N ILE A 196 15.18 13.97 0.47
CA ILE A 196 14.38 13.99 1.69
C ILE A 196 13.26 12.97 1.53
N ARG A 197 13.15 12.02 2.48
CA ARG A 197 12.12 10.97 2.45
C ARG A 197 11.15 11.07 3.63
N SER A 198 11.52 11.84 4.65
CA SER A 198 10.72 12.12 5.82
C SER A 198 11.09 13.49 6.41
N ASP A 199 10.26 14.00 7.32
CA ASP A 199 10.57 15.24 8.05
C ASP A 199 11.90 15.19 8.81
N GLY A 200 12.30 14.00 9.27
CA GLY A 200 13.57 13.79 9.96
C GLY A 200 14.81 13.98 9.08
N ASP A 201 14.64 13.94 7.75
CA ASP A 201 15.76 14.11 6.80
C ASP A 201 16.02 15.59 6.45
N LEU A 202 15.12 16.50 6.87
CA LEU A 202 15.20 17.92 6.55
C LEU A 202 16.46 18.58 7.15
N PRO A 203 17.16 19.44 6.40
CA PRO A 203 18.32 20.18 6.90
C PRO A 203 17.92 21.23 7.95
N GLY A 204 18.88 21.61 8.81
CA GLY A 204 18.62 22.42 10.01
C GLY A 204 17.84 23.71 9.75
N GLY A 205 16.73 23.88 10.46
CA GLY A 205 15.86 25.07 10.34
C GLY A 205 14.95 25.10 9.11
N MET A 206 14.84 23.98 8.38
CA MET A 206 13.89 23.79 7.29
C MET A 206 12.68 22.99 7.78
N ASP A 207 11.49 23.46 7.44
CA ASP A 207 10.21 22.83 7.73
C ASP A 207 9.29 22.87 6.50
N ARG A 208 8.13 22.21 6.59
CA ARG A 208 7.16 22.13 5.49
C ARG A 208 6.62 23.51 5.08
N PRO A 209 6.20 24.40 6.01
CA PRO A 209 5.74 25.74 5.64
C PRO A 209 6.77 26.53 4.84
N ARG A 210 8.06 26.46 5.20
CA ARG A 210 9.12 27.15 4.47
C ARG A 210 9.36 26.57 3.08
N LEU A 211 9.24 25.24 2.94
CA LEU A 211 9.30 24.56 1.64
C LEU A 211 8.11 24.92 0.74
N ALA A 212 6.90 24.93 1.31
CA ALA A 212 5.67 25.29 0.62
C ALA A 212 5.72 26.75 0.15
N ALA A 213 6.16 27.67 1.01
CA ALA A 213 6.34 29.08 0.66
C ALA A 213 7.35 29.26 -0.49
N PHE A 214 8.49 28.57 -0.45
CA PHE A 214 9.48 28.59 -1.53
C PHE A 214 8.90 28.08 -2.86
N LEU A 215 8.21 26.94 -2.83
CA LEU A 215 7.57 26.37 -4.02
C LEU A 215 6.51 27.34 -4.56
N HIS A 216 5.63 27.87 -3.70
CA HIS A 216 4.57 28.79 -4.10
C HIS A 216 5.14 30.07 -4.76
N GLU A 217 6.16 30.68 -4.16
CA GLU A 217 6.79 31.90 -4.69
C GLU A 217 7.45 31.66 -6.06
N HIS A 218 8.13 30.53 -6.23
CA HIS A 218 8.94 30.25 -7.40
C HIS A 218 8.26 29.37 -8.46
N LEU A 219 7.04 28.89 -8.22
CA LEU A 219 6.17 28.30 -9.24
C LEU A 219 5.34 29.37 -9.97
N GLN A 220 5.14 30.58 -9.44
CA GLN A 220 4.39 31.62 -10.16
C GLN A 220 4.81 31.78 -11.63
N PRO A 221 3.84 31.93 -12.56
CA PRO A 221 2.43 32.32 -12.33
C PRO A 221 1.43 31.17 -12.10
N TYR A 222 1.89 29.94 -11.80
CA TYR A 222 1.00 28.78 -11.70
C TYR A 222 0.05 28.82 -10.49
N GLU A 223 -1.10 28.15 -10.65
CA GLU A 223 -2.33 28.31 -9.84
C GLU A 223 -2.34 27.53 -8.51
N ASP A 224 -1.29 26.76 -8.20
CA ASP A 224 -1.27 25.93 -6.99
C ASP A 224 -1.23 26.81 -5.73
N THR A 225 -2.27 26.66 -4.90
CA THR A 225 -2.34 27.35 -3.61
C THR A 225 -1.27 26.82 -2.66
N PRO A 226 -0.83 27.60 -1.65
CA PRO A 226 0.06 27.08 -0.62
C PRO A 226 -0.48 25.78 0.02
N GLU A 227 -1.80 25.68 0.19
CA GLU A 227 -2.49 24.52 0.73
C GLU A 227 -2.35 23.29 -0.19
N ASP A 228 -2.49 23.45 -1.51
CA ASP A 228 -2.30 22.36 -2.49
C ASP A 228 -0.85 21.86 -2.49
N ILE A 229 0.10 22.79 -2.34
CA ILE A 229 1.53 22.48 -2.26
C ILE A 229 1.82 21.70 -0.98
N GLU A 230 1.30 22.14 0.17
CA GLU A 230 1.43 21.43 1.44
C GLU A 230 0.84 20.01 1.35
N ALA A 231 -0.33 19.83 0.74
CA ALA A 231 -0.90 18.49 0.52
C ALA A 231 0.01 17.59 -0.33
N GLY A 232 0.69 18.15 -1.34
CA GLY A 232 1.69 17.46 -2.14
C GLY A 232 2.94 17.07 -1.34
N LEU A 233 3.43 17.97 -0.49
CA LEU A 233 4.55 17.70 0.44
C LEU A 233 4.17 16.62 1.46
N ASP A 234 2.94 16.66 1.96
CA ASP A 234 2.41 15.70 2.93
C ASP A 234 2.35 14.29 2.36
N TYR A 235 1.96 14.16 1.10
CA TYR A 235 2.01 12.90 0.38
C TYR A 235 3.45 12.43 0.18
N ALA A 236 4.33 13.31 -0.31
CA ALA A 236 5.70 12.94 -0.68
C ALA A 236 6.58 12.57 0.53
N LEU A 237 6.50 13.33 1.63
CA LEU A 237 7.29 13.14 2.86
C LEU A 237 6.58 12.31 3.93
N ASN A 238 5.49 11.64 3.53
CA ASN A 238 4.87 10.55 4.27
C ASN A 238 4.23 10.96 5.61
N ASN A 239 3.45 12.04 5.61
CA ASN A 239 2.42 12.28 6.65
C ASN A 239 1.00 11.89 6.18
N LEU A 240 0.87 11.35 4.96
CA LEU A 240 -0.40 10.83 4.42
C LEU A 240 -0.27 9.36 3.99
N THR A 241 -1.41 8.68 3.90
CA THR A 241 -1.49 7.27 3.56
C THR A 241 -1.29 7.00 2.06
N GLY A 242 -0.22 6.30 1.66
CA GLY A 242 0.01 5.90 0.26
C GLY A 242 1.42 5.34 0.03
N PRO A 243 1.82 5.11 -1.24
CA PRO A 243 3.20 4.76 -1.63
C PRO A 243 4.24 5.85 -1.31
N GLY A 244 3.77 7.06 -1.01
CA GLY A 244 4.60 8.20 -0.60
C GLY A 244 5.36 8.82 -1.75
N GLY A 245 6.58 9.26 -1.49
CA GLY A 245 7.41 9.89 -2.51
C GLY A 245 8.76 10.26 -1.94
N PHE A 246 9.32 11.34 -2.47
CA PHE A 246 10.50 11.98 -1.90
C PHE A 246 10.61 13.40 -2.45
N MET A 247 11.47 14.20 -1.83
CA MET A 247 11.92 15.47 -2.38
C MET A 247 13.40 15.44 -2.74
N VAL A 248 13.78 16.31 -3.65
CA VAL A 248 15.18 16.68 -3.89
C VAL A 248 15.32 18.17 -3.65
N LEU A 249 16.21 18.55 -2.74
CA LEU A 249 16.52 19.95 -2.43
C LEU A 249 17.89 20.32 -2.98
N ALA A 250 17.99 21.48 -3.62
CA ALA A 250 19.25 22.11 -3.98
C ALA A 250 19.56 23.21 -2.96
N LEU A 251 20.70 23.07 -2.28
CA LEU A 251 21.11 23.92 -1.17
C LEU A 251 22.48 24.55 -1.46
N ASP A 252 22.63 25.82 -1.06
CA ASP A 252 23.93 26.50 -0.92
C ASP A 252 24.07 26.93 0.55
N GLY A 253 24.83 26.16 1.32
CA GLY A 253 24.75 26.20 2.78
C GLY A 253 23.33 25.89 3.27
N ASP A 254 22.75 26.80 4.07
CA ASP A 254 21.37 26.70 4.55
C ASP A 254 20.34 27.36 3.60
N THR A 255 20.79 27.86 2.44
CA THR A 255 19.94 28.61 1.51
C THR A 255 19.36 27.70 0.45
N LEU A 256 18.02 27.60 0.41
CA LEU A 256 17.31 26.82 -0.59
C LEU A 256 17.37 27.50 -1.97
N GLN A 257 18.01 26.84 -2.93
CA GLN A 257 18.18 27.31 -4.31
C GLN A 257 17.14 26.69 -5.27
N GLY A 258 16.63 25.51 -4.92
CA GLY A 258 15.63 24.78 -5.71
C GLY A 258 15.07 23.58 -4.96
N ALA A 259 13.86 23.16 -5.35
CA ALA A 259 13.18 22.02 -4.76
C ALA A 259 12.40 21.26 -5.85
N LEU A 260 12.35 19.94 -5.71
CA LEU A 260 11.55 19.04 -6.53
C LEU A 260 10.77 18.09 -5.62
N VAL A 261 9.49 17.91 -5.92
CA VAL A 261 8.58 16.99 -5.22
C VAL A 261 8.21 15.86 -6.18
N MET A 262 8.51 14.62 -5.77
CA MET A 262 8.22 13.41 -6.52
C MET A 262 7.21 12.57 -5.75
N LEU A 263 6.15 12.12 -6.41
CA LEU A 263 5.18 11.17 -5.88
C LEU A 263 5.42 9.79 -6.47
N ASN A 264 5.23 8.76 -5.65
CA ASN A 264 5.08 7.38 -6.10
C ASN A 264 3.58 7.06 -6.15
N THR A 265 3.08 6.66 -7.32
CA THR A 265 1.65 6.40 -7.55
C THR A 265 1.22 5.00 -7.11
N GLY A 266 2.15 4.05 -7.04
CA GLY A 266 1.85 2.63 -6.89
C GLY A 266 1.11 2.01 -8.09
N MET A 267 1.04 2.70 -9.23
CA MET A 267 0.28 2.32 -10.43
C MET A 267 1.16 1.75 -11.54
N THR A 268 2.27 1.09 -11.16
CA THR A 268 3.18 0.37 -12.06
C THR A 268 2.37 -0.40 -13.10
N GLY A 269 2.78 -0.37 -14.36
CA GLY A 269 2.08 -1.12 -15.42
C GLY A 269 0.87 -0.48 -16.06
N TYR A 270 0.20 0.45 -15.38
CA TYR A 270 -0.96 1.16 -15.91
C TYR A 270 -0.59 2.56 -16.37
N ILE A 271 0.10 3.31 -15.51
CA ILE A 271 0.64 4.64 -15.77
C ILE A 271 2.08 4.69 -15.24
N PRO A 272 2.89 5.69 -15.64
CA PRO A 272 4.21 5.89 -15.07
C PRO A 272 4.16 5.89 -13.54
N GLU A 273 5.06 5.10 -12.94
CA GLU A 273 5.14 4.78 -11.52
C GLU A 273 5.28 6.03 -10.67
N HIS A 274 5.98 7.04 -11.19
CA HIS A 274 6.31 8.27 -10.49
C HIS A 274 5.70 9.49 -11.18
N VAL A 275 5.28 10.47 -10.38
CA VAL A 275 4.81 11.78 -10.85
C VAL A 275 5.69 12.87 -10.26
N LEU A 276 6.37 13.61 -11.13
CA LEU A 276 6.99 14.87 -10.73
C LEU A 276 5.84 15.87 -10.55
N LEU A 277 5.51 16.14 -9.28
CA LEU A 277 4.40 17.03 -8.93
C LEU A 277 4.84 18.49 -9.02
N PHE A 278 5.95 18.83 -8.37
CA PHE A 278 6.48 20.19 -8.36
C PHE A 278 7.97 20.21 -8.67
N VAL A 279 8.42 21.23 -9.39
CA VAL A 279 9.83 21.58 -9.50
C VAL A 279 9.96 23.10 -9.59
N ALA A 280 10.70 23.68 -8.65
CA ALA A 280 10.93 25.11 -8.59
C ALA A 280 12.41 25.41 -8.39
N VAL A 281 12.88 26.48 -9.02
CA VAL A 281 14.22 27.04 -8.83
C VAL A 281 14.04 28.51 -8.54
N HIS A 282 14.80 29.02 -7.58
CA HIS A 282 14.83 30.44 -7.22
C HIS A 282 14.96 31.30 -8.49
N ARG A 283 14.11 32.33 -8.62
CA ARG A 283 13.92 33.06 -9.89
C ARG A 283 15.23 33.60 -10.48
N GLU A 284 16.10 34.13 -9.62
CA GLU A 284 17.40 34.72 -10.00
C GLU A 284 18.46 33.68 -10.42
N LEU A 285 18.18 32.39 -10.19
CA LEU A 285 19.08 31.28 -10.50
C LEU A 285 18.59 30.44 -11.67
N ARG A 286 17.41 30.76 -12.22
CA ARG A 286 16.89 30.10 -13.41
C ARG A 286 17.89 30.23 -14.56
N GLY A 287 18.00 29.19 -15.38
CA GLY A 287 18.97 29.12 -16.47
C GLY A 287 20.39 28.70 -16.06
N LYS A 288 20.72 28.60 -14.76
CA LYS A 288 22.04 28.15 -14.28
C LYS A 288 22.21 26.63 -14.19
N GLY A 289 21.22 25.85 -14.63
CA GLY A 289 21.31 24.38 -14.69
C GLY A 289 20.73 23.63 -13.48
N ILE A 290 20.42 24.30 -12.38
CA ILE A 290 19.89 23.69 -11.13
C ILE A 290 18.67 22.79 -11.39
N GLY A 291 17.69 23.27 -12.16
CA GLY A 291 16.49 22.48 -12.47
C GLY A 291 16.80 21.18 -13.23
N ALA A 292 17.80 21.19 -14.11
CA ALA A 292 18.24 19.99 -14.82
C ALA A 292 18.92 18.99 -13.87
N GLU A 293 19.64 19.49 -12.88
CA GLU A 293 20.31 18.69 -11.86
C GLU A 293 19.30 18.03 -10.91
N LEU A 294 18.30 18.79 -10.44
CA LEU A 294 17.19 18.28 -9.64
C LEU A 294 16.48 17.11 -10.34
N ILE A 295 16.11 17.29 -11.60
CA ILE A 295 15.40 16.25 -12.38
C ILE A 295 16.29 15.02 -12.59
N ARG A 296 17.58 15.19 -12.94
CA ARG A 296 18.51 14.05 -13.08
C ARG A 296 18.76 13.31 -11.78
N ARG A 297 18.83 14.03 -10.66
CA ARG A 297 18.94 13.42 -9.34
C ARG A 297 17.69 12.61 -9.01
N ALA A 298 16.51 13.15 -9.31
CA ALA A 298 15.23 12.46 -9.11
C ALA A 298 15.09 11.23 -10.01
N GLN A 299 15.48 11.31 -11.29
CA GLN A 299 15.52 10.17 -12.22
C GLN A 299 16.35 9.00 -11.67
N ARG A 300 17.46 9.29 -11.00
CA ARG A 300 18.30 8.25 -10.37
C ARG A 300 17.68 7.63 -9.12
N GLU A 301 16.75 8.32 -8.46
CA GLU A 301 16.06 7.81 -7.27
C GLU A 301 14.78 7.03 -7.61
N CYS A 302 14.25 7.21 -8.83
CA CYS A 302 13.03 6.53 -9.27
C CYS A 302 13.36 5.14 -9.84
N ALA A 303 12.77 4.10 -9.24
CA ALA A 303 12.63 2.80 -9.89
C ALA A 303 11.38 2.85 -10.79
N GLY A 304 11.56 3.02 -12.10
CA GLY A 304 10.47 3.05 -13.09
C GLY A 304 10.33 4.37 -13.85
N ASN A 305 9.22 4.51 -14.55
CA ASN A 305 8.94 5.65 -15.42
C ASN A 305 8.42 6.85 -14.61
N ILE A 306 8.69 8.04 -15.13
CA ILE A 306 8.25 9.31 -14.53
C ILE A 306 7.34 10.02 -15.52
N LYS A 307 6.22 10.55 -15.04
CA LYS A 307 5.40 11.53 -15.75
C LYS A 307 5.41 12.88 -15.07
N LEU A 308 5.07 13.91 -15.83
CA LEU A 308 4.82 15.27 -15.33
C LEU A 308 3.72 15.91 -16.19
N HIS A 309 3.08 16.93 -15.63
CA HIS A 309 2.18 17.81 -16.37
C HIS A 309 2.89 19.14 -16.64
N VAL A 310 2.80 19.62 -17.87
CA VAL A 310 3.42 20.88 -18.28
C VAL A 310 2.58 21.53 -19.36
N GLU A 311 2.31 22.82 -19.21
CA GLU A 311 1.60 23.62 -20.21
C GLU A 311 2.43 23.77 -21.50
N TYR A 312 1.76 23.95 -22.63
CA TYR A 312 2.41 23.96 -23.94
C TYR A 312 3.41 25.12 -24.12
N ASP A 313 3.13 26.26 -23.50
CA ASP A 313 3.90 27.50 -23.53
C ASP A 313 4.88 27.63 -22.35
N ASN A 314 4.96 26.62 -21.48
CA ASN A 314 5.86 26.63 -20.35
C ASN A 314 7.35 26.70 -20.82
N PRO A 315 8.14 27.66 -20.32
CA PRO A 315 9.52 27.86 -20.76
C PRO A 315 10.44 26.67 -20.44
N ALA A 316 10.10 25.85 -19.43
CA ALA A 316 10.85 24.65 -19.05
C ALA A 316 10.54 23.44 -19.94
N ARG A 317 9.58 23.50 -20.86
CA ARG A 317 9.22 22.37 -21.73
C ARG A 317 10.41 21.80 -22.50
N ARG A 318 11.24 22.66 -23.11
CA ARG A 318 12.46 22.24 -23.83
C ARG A 318 13.52 21.62 -22.91
N LEU A 319 13.49 21.94 -21.61
CA LEU A 319 14.33 21.27 -20.64
C LEU A 319 13.86 19.82 -20.45
N TYR A 320 12.56 19.60 -20.23
CA TYR A 320 12.00 18.26 -20.08
C TYR A 320 12.25 17.38 -21.31
N GLU A 321 12.02 17.91 -22.51
CA GLU A 321 12.27 17.19 -23.77
C GLU A 321 13.74 16.75 -23.91
N ARG A 322 14.70 17.63 -23.58
CA ARG A 322 16.14 17.29 -23.57
C ARG A 322 16.52 16.26 -22.51
N LEU A 323 15.75 16.16 -21.43
CA LEU A 323 15.95 15.20 -20.35
C LEU A 323 15.22 13.86 -20.59
N GLY A 324 14.63 13.68 -21.78
CA GLY A 324 14.02 12.43 -22.22
C GLY A 324 12.51 12.33 -22.00
N PHE A 325 11.83 13.40 -21.56
CA PHE A 325 10.37 13.41 -21.48
C PHE A 325 9.76 13.58 -22.88
N SER A 326 8.71 12.81 -23.18
CA SER A 326 7.97 12.89 -24.44
C SER A 326 6.46 12.90 -24.17
N SER A 327 5.69 13.59 -25.01
CA SER A 327 4.23 13.48 -24.99
C SER A 327 3.78 12.21 -25.70
N LYS A 328 2.94 11.40 -25.05
CA LYS A 328 2.36 10.17 -25.62
C LYS A 328 0.83 10.25 -25.77
N TYR A 329 0.16 10.95 -24.86
CA TYR A 329 -1.29 11.06 -24.80
C TYR A 329 -1.71 12.52 -24.60
N ALA A 330 -2.90 12.87 -25.05
CA ALA A 330 -3.53 14.13 -24.69
C ALA A 330 -4.03 14.07 -23.24
N GLU A 331 -3.84 15.16 -22.48
CA GLU A 331 -4.49 15.33 -21.18
C GLU A 331 -5.94 15.80 -21.40
N MET A 332 -6.90 15.09 -20.80
CA MET A 332 -8.32 15.45 -20.82
C MET A 332 -8.78 15.63 -19.37
N ARG A 333 -9.35 16.79 -19.05
CA ARG A 333 -9.82 17.14 -17.70
C ARG A 333 -11.33 17.35 -17.72
N TRP A 334 -12.03 16.75 -16.77
CA TRP A 334 -13.44 17.06 -16.49
C TRP A 334 -13.50 17.75 -15.12
N THR A 335 -14.01 18.98 -15.10
CA THR A 335 -14.16 19.76 -13.87
C THR A 335 -15.60 19.66 -13.40
N ARG A 336 -15.79 19.29 -12.14
CA ARG A 336 -17.13 19.30 -11.53
C ARG A 336 -17.49 20.74 -11.19
N GLU A 337 -18.64 21.22 -11.65
CA GLU A 337 -19.16 22.52 -11.24
C GLU A 337 -19.44 22.51 -9.73
N SER A 338 -18.81 23.41 -8.99
CA SER A 338 -19.11 23.65 -7.58
C SER A 338 -20.53 24.20 -7.47
N SER A 339 -21.43 23.49 -6.79
CA SER A 339 -22.75 24.00 -6.47
C SER A 339 -22.64 25.07 -5.39
N ASP A 340 -22.35 26.31 -5.80
CA ASP A 340 -22.48 27.49 -4.96
C ASP A 340 -23.92 27.59 -4.48
N HIS A 341 -24.07 27.53 -3.15
CA HIS A 341 -25.29 27.95 -2.48
C HIS A 341 -25.49 29.44 -2.75
N LYS A 342 -26.26 29.77 -3.80
CA LYS A 342 -26.90 31.08 -3.88
C LYS A 342 -27.88 31.18 -2.72
N SER A 343 -27.59 32.14 -1.84
CA SER A 343 -28.40 32.60 -0.72
C SER A 343 -29.82 33.01 -1.13
#